data_AF-A0A259EM64-F1
#
_entry.id   AF-A0A259EM64-F1
#
_cell.length_a   1.000
_cell.length_b   1.000
_cell.length_c   1.000
_cell.angle_alpha   90.00
_cell.angle_beta   90.00
_cell.angle_gamma   90.00
#
_symmetry.space_group_name_H-M   'P 1'
#
loop_
_entity.id
_entity.type
_entity.pdbx_description
1 polymer ?
#
loop_
_entity_poly.entity_id
_entity_poly.type
_entity_poly.pdbx_seq_one_letter_code
_entity_poly.pdbx_strand_id
1 'polypeptide(L)'
;MFSNPSGITRALQSFRIENQALCYSNFIPKLYNWCLKLGFTRDSIMPSRAFCSDESQGVPIILLAKHFGVFPFNHGRVGGIVSVDRHGPHADHGKDLMLLQSSHVGHDPDTGEFGVYRRLHTENAHNSCSCGKIGYILEWYRTEYRYARENVRLTRFDGQPVVLVDNLLLNTERTQGLFLNLERLVQHDATGKFFTLNTLSTAYALPAADALIERLGVSSWPEHGSVELGDRLAPEDFYFKRIFANHDPFQDQLERNMLAPMPWIVSAKHPLLTAACVNTQAEFDRTYRSLAHNPAMHDKNMLFISGINIDLSPTDQSHFPLTQFVPWAAYLHLADGTRQILEQDELLETLAGMSADNPDQIRFDESIEIMSRVPKVRIQL
;
A
#
# COMPACT_ATOMS: atom_id res chain seq x y z
N MET A 1 -0.57 9.38 -9.76
CA MET A 1 0.07 9.84 -8.51
C MET A 1 1.61 10.00 -8.56
N PHE A 2 2.42 8.96 -8.78
CA PHE A 2 3.89 8.99 -8.55
C PHE A 2 4.74 9.27 -9.81
N SER A 3 4.79 10.53 -10.28
CA SER A 3 5.46 10.87 -11.55
C SER A 3 6.90 11.39 -11.42
N ASN A 4 7.35 11.82 -10.24
CA ASN A 4 8.72 12.32 -10.03
C ASN A 4 9.20 12.08 -8.58
N PRO A 5 10.53 12.05 -8.34
CA PRO A 5 11.10 11.74 -7.03
C PRO A 5 10.61 12.64 -5.88
N SER A 6 10.59 13.96 -6.07
CA SER A 6 10.19 14.89 -4.99
C SER A 6 8.71 14.75 -4.64
N GLY A 7 7.86 14.44 -5.62
CA GLY A 7 6.46 14.09 -5.42
C GLY A 7 6.28 12.80 -4.62
N ILE A 8 7.11 11.78 -4.86
CA ILE A 8 7.07 10.51 -4.11
C ILE A 8 7.44 10.75 -2.65
N THR A 9 8.55 11.45 -2.38
CA THR A 9 8.96 11.75 -1.00
C THR A 9 7.87 12.48 -0.23
N ARG A 10 7.26 13.52 -0.82
CA ARG A 10 6.17 14.28 -0.19
C ARG A 10 4.93 13.42 0.05
N ALA A 11 4.54 12.60 -0.92
CA ALA A 11 3.38 11.72 -0.79
C ALA A 11 3.57 10.69 0.34
N LEU A 12 4.76 10.13 0.48
CA LEU A 12 5.09 9.22 1.60
C LEU A 12 5.06 9.94 2.95
N GLN A 13 5.58 11.17 3.03
CA GLN A 13 5.57 11.97 4.25
C GLN A 13 4.17 12.43 4.67
N SER A 14 3.24 12.58 3.72
CA SER A 14 1.87 13.00 4.03
C SER A 14 1.00 11.92 4.69
N PHE A 15 1.34 10.63 4.57
CA PHE A 15 0.55 9.57 5.19
C PHE A 15 0.97 9.38 6.66
N ARG A 16 0.15 9.89 7.58
CA ARG A 16 0.42 9.78 9.02
C ARG A 16 -0.23 8.54 9.59
N ILE A 17 0.58 7.67 10.18
CA ILE A 17 0.11 6.41 10.81
C ILE A 17 0.00 6.56 12.34
N GLU A 18 0.97 7.24 12.94
CA GLU A 18 1.11 7.34 14.38
C GLU A 18 -0.10 8.02 15.03
N ASN A 19 -0.69 7.34 16.03
CA ASN A 19 -1.86 7.79 16.78
C ASN A 19 -3.14 8.04 15.94
N GLN A 20 -3.18 7.57 14.69
CA GLN A 20 -4.35 7.72 13.80
C GLN A 20 -5.19 6.45 13.64
N ALA A 21 -4.76 5.35 14.26
CA ALA A 21 -5.42 4.05 14.12
C ALA A 21 -6.73 3.98 14.91
N LEU A 22 -7.80 3.55 14.23
CA LEU A 22 -9.12 3.35 14.81
C LEU A 22 -9.44 1.86 14.85
N CYS A 23 -9.78 1.31 16.02
CA CYS A 23 -10.31 -0.04 16.10
C CYS A 23 -11.61 -0.15 15.29
N TYR A 24 -11.77 -1.22 14.50
CA TYR A 24 -12.95 -1.40 13.66
C TYR A 24 -14.28 -1.37 14.44
N SER A 25 -14.27 -1.84 15.70
CA SER A 25 -15.44 -1.79 16.59
C SER A 25 -15.91 -0.37 16.92
N ASN A 26 -15.04 0.63 16.82
CA ASN A 26 -15.35 2.04 17.00
C ASN A 26 -15.52 2.75 15.64
N PHE A 27 -14.67 2.41 14.67
CA PHE A 27 -14.67 3.03 13.35
C PHE A 27 -15.96 2.76 12.55
N ILE A 28 -16.42 1.52 12.45
CA ILE A 28 -17.57 1.18 11.61
C ILE A 28 -18.88 1.86 12.06
N PRO A 29 -19.27 1.89 13.35
CA PRO A 29 -20.47 2.63 13.75
C PRO A 29 -20.33 4.14 13.49
N LYS A 30 -19.14 4.73 13.68
CA LYS A 30 -18.88 6.13 13.32
C LYS A 30 -19.08 6.37 11.82
N LEU A 31 -18.57 5.47 10.97
CA LEU A 31 -18.74 5.53 9.53
C LEU A 31 -20.22 5.43 9.13
N TYR A 32 -20.96 4.49 9.71
CA TYR A 32 -22.40 4.35 9.48
C TYR A 32 -23.16 5.62 9.84
N ASN A 33 -22.91 6.17 11.03
CA ASN A 33 -23.54 7.42 11.48
C ASN A 33 -23.15 8.63 10.62
N TRP A 34 -21.94 8.64 10.06
CA TRP A 34 -21.55 9.65 9.10
C TRP A 34 -22.38 9.56 7.81
N CYS A 35 -22.58 8.37 7.26
CA CYS A 35 -23.46 8.18 6.11
C CYS A 35 -24.86 8.73 6.38
N LEU A 36 -25.45 8.42 7.55
CA LEU A 36 -26.76 8.95 7.92
C LEU A 36 -26.77 10.49 8.02
N LYS A 37 -25.74 11.08 8.62
CA LYS A 37 -25.59 12.55 8.70
C LYS A 37 -25.48 13.19 7.32
N LEU A 38 -24.88 12.51 6.35
CA LEU A 38 -24.79 12.94 4.95
C LEU A 38 -26.11 12.76 4.16
N GLY A 39 -27.16 12.23 4.78
CA GLY A 39 -28.46 12.03 4.14
C GLY A 39 -28.65 10.67 3.48
N PHE A 40 -27.79 9.69 3.78
CA PHE A 40 -27.96 8.32 3.29
C PHE A 40 -29.15 7.67 3.99
N THR A 41 -29.83 6.76 3.28
CA THR A 41 -31.06 6.11 3.71
C THR A 41 -30.75 4.86 4.52
N ARG A 42 -31.18 4.81 5.80
CA ARG A 42 -30.90 3.77 6.81
C ARG A 42 -30.84 2.32 6.31
N ASP A 43 -31.80 1.89 5.49
CA ASP A 43 -31.94 0.51 5.01
C ASP A 43 -31.63 0.35 3.51
N SER A 44 -31.01 1.36 2.89
CA SER A 44 -30.73 1.36 1.45
C SER A 44 -29.28 1.71 1.12
N ILE A 45 -28.40 1.67 2.12
CA ILE A 45 -26.96 1.75 1.94
C ILE A 45 -26.44 0.37 1.56
N MET A 46 -25.86 0.23 0.37
CA MET A 46 -25.13 -0.96 -0.02
C MET A 46 -23.64 -0.78 0.28
N PRO A 47 -23.13 -1.32 1.42
CA PRO A 47 -21.71 -1.29 1.71
C PRO A 47 -20.96 -2.17 0.70
N SER A 48 -19.73 -1.77 0.42
CA SER A 48 -18.79 -2.53 -0.37
C SER A 48 -17.41 -2.42 0.24
N ARG A 49 -16.59 -3.45 0.00
CA ARG A 49 -15.22 -3.51 0.47
C ARG A 49 -14.25 -3.88 -0.64
N ALA A 50 -13.06 -3.30 -0.57
CA ALA A 50 -11.91 -3.69 -1.37
C ALA A 50 -10.71 -4.01 -0.46
N PHE A 51 -10.80 -5.16 0.19
CA PHE A 51 -9.77 -5.71 1.09
C PHE A 51 -9.03 -6.87 0.43
N CYS A 52 -7.84 -7.18 0.95
CA CYS A 52 -7.11 -8.39 0.60
C CYS A 52 -7.90 -9.67 0.98
N SER A 53 -7.55 -10.79 0.36
CA SER A 53 -8.17 -12.10 0.64
C SER A 53 -7.62 -12.81 1.89
N ASP A 54 -6.69 -12.19 2.61
CA ASP A 54 -6.07 -12.73 3.83
C ASP A 54 -7.11 -12.91 4.95
N GLU A 55 -6.98 -13.96 5.77
CA GLU A 55 -7.98 -14.31 6.78
C GLU A 55 -8.12 -13.25 7.88
N SER A 56 -7.05 -12.49 8.14
CA SER A 56 -7.04 -11.35 9.07
C SER A 56 -8.09 -10.29 8.72
N GLN A 57 -8.52 -10.22 7.45
CA GLN A 57 -9.48 -9.24 6.96
C GLN A 57 -10.95 -9.63 7.24
N GLY A 58 -11.21 -10.79 7.87
CA GLY A 58 -12.55 -11.28 8.15
C GLY A 58 -13.34 -10.44 9.16
N VAL A 59 -12.70 -10.00 10.25
CA VAL A 59 -13.36 -9.21 11.31
C VAL A 59 -13.90 -7.87 10.78
N PRO A 60 -13.13 -7.08 9.99
CA PRO A 60 -13.67 -5.94 9.26
C PRO A 60 -14.97 -6.19 8.49
N ILE A 61 -15.07 -7.34 7.80
CA ILE A 61 -16.25 -7.71 7.00
C ILE A 61 -17.45 -7.98 7.90
N ILE A 62 -17.25 -8.69 9.02
CA ILE A 62 -18.30 -8.97 10.00
C ILE A 62 -18.83 -7.66 10.60
N LEU A 63 -17.95 -6.73 10.97
CA LEU A 63 -18.36 -5.47 11.58
C LEU A 63 -19.08 -4.56 10.59
N LEU A 64 -18.65 -4.52 9.33
CA LEU A 64 -19.41 -3.86 8.26
C LEU A 64 -20.82 -4.43 8.15
N ALA A 65 -20.95 -5.75 8.06
CA ALA A 65 -22.24 -6.40 7.96
C ALA A 65 -23.13 -6.16 9.20
N LYS A 66 -22.53 -6.15 10.40
CA LYS A 66 -23.21 -5.86 11.66
C LYS A 66 -23.88 -4.49 11.66
N HIS A 67 -23.18 -3.47 11.16
CA HIS A 67 -23.63 -2.08 11.27
C HIS A 67 -24.44 -1.59 10.08
N PHE A 68 -24.19 -2.12 8.89
CA PHE A 68 -24.93 -1.76 7.66
C PHE A 68 -26.08 -2.75 7.36
N GLY A 69 -26.24 -3.81 8.15
CA GLY A 69 -27.34 -4.77 8.03
C GLY A 69 -27.25 -5.74 6.85
N VAL A 70 -26.18 -5.67 6.04
CA VAL A 70 -25.96 -6.54 4.88
C VAL A 70 -24.47 -6.81 4.69
N PHE A 71 -24.12 -8.01 4.20
CA PHE A 71 -22.74 -8.32 3.84
C PHE A 71 -22.26 -7.39 2.72
N PRO A 72 -21.03 -6.81 2.84
CA PRO A 72 -20.56 -5.87 1.85
C PRO A 72 -20.32 -6.53 0.50
N PHE A 73 -20.74 -5.86 -0.57
CA PHE A 73 -20.39 -6.22 -1.93
C PHE A 73 -18.86 -6.27 -2.09
N ASN A 74 -18.34 -7.27 -2.79
CA ASN A 74 -16.90 -7.45 -2.93
C ASN A 74 -16.34 -6.73 -4.17
N HIS A 75 -15.70 -5.57 -3.97
CA HIS A 75 -14.87 -4.90 -4.99
C HIS A 75 -13.43 -5.41 -5.02
N GLY A 76 -12.98 -6.01 -3.92
CA GLY A 76 -11.58 -6.30 -3.65
C GLY A 76 -10.98 -7.41 -4.49
N ARG A 77 -9.71 -7.21 -4.82
CA ARG A 77 -8.75 -8.25 -5.18
C ARG A 77 -7.60 -8.24 -4.16
N VAL A 78 -6.74 -9.25 -4.26
CA VAL A 78 -5.57 -9.42 -3.40
C VAL A 78 -4.74 -8.13 -3.32
N GLY A 79 -4.29 -7.76 -2.12
CA GLY A 79 -3.55 -6.52 -1.86
C GLY A 79 -4.41 -5.26 -1.77
N GLY A 80 -5.74 -5.37 -1.77
CA GLY A 80 -6.63 -4.21 -1.61
C GLY A 80 -6.91 -3.47 -2.91
N ILE A 81 -6.74 -4.13 -4.07
CA ILE A 81 -7.02 -3.54 -5.39
C ILE A 81 -8.53 -3.50 -5.64
N VAL A 82 -9.01 -2.38 -6.19
CA VAL A 82 -10.43 -2.20 -6.57
C VAL A 82 -10.69 -2.70 -7.99
N SER A 83 -11.61 -3.65 -8.14
CA SER A 83 -12.10 -4.09 -9.46
C SER A 83 -13.08 -3.06 -10.02
N VAL A 84 -12.59 -2.10 -10.82
CA VAL A 84 -13.40 -0.96 -11.30
C VAL A 84 -14.51 -1.37 -12.28
N ASP A 85 -14.41 -2.56 -12.85
CA ASP A 85 -15.45 -3.23 -13.63
C ASP A 85 -16.69 -3.61 -12.78
N ARG A 86 -16.58 -3.58 -11.45
CA ARG A 86 -17.68 -3.91 -10.54
C ARG A 86 -18.48 -2.70 -10.04
N HIS A 87 -18.10 -1.48 -10.45
CA HIS A 87 -18.81 -0.25 -10.07
C HIS A 87 -20.28 -0.28 -10.47
N GLY A 88 -20.60 -0.70 -11.69
CA GLY A 88 -21.97 -0.80 -12.20
C GLY A 88 -22.82 -1.78 -11.38
N PRO A 89 -22.42 -3.07 -11.28
CA PRO A 89 -23.12 -4.05 -10.45
C PRO A 89 -23.31 -3.61 -8.98
N HIS A 90 -22.32 -2.95 -8.37
CA HIS A 90 -22.49 -2.42 -7.01
C HIS A 90 -23.54 -1.32 -6.95
N ALA A 91 -23.57 -0.42 -7.95
CA ALA A 91 -24.56 0.64 -8.01
C ALA A 91 -26.00 0.11 -8.09
N ASP A 92 -26.21 -1.01 -8.79
CA ASP A 92 -27.52 -1.62 -8.96
C ASP A 92 -28.08 -2.23 -7.66
N HIS A 93 -27.22 -2.48 -6.67
CA HIS A 93 -27.57 -3.17 -5.44
C HIS A 93 -28.04 -2.24 -4.30
N GLY A 94 -27.94 -0.91 -4.46
CA GLY A 94 -28.29 0.04 -3.41
C GLY A 94 -28.75 1.38 -3.94
N LYS A 95 -29.55 2.09 -3.13
CA LYS A 95 -29.88 3.49 -3.40
C LYS A 95 -28.67 4.38 -3.10
N ASP A 96 -28.08 4.15 -1.93
CA ASP A 96 -26.89 4.82 -1.43
C ASP A 96 -25.74 3.83 -1.36
N LEU A 97 -24.51 4.27 -1.64
CA LEU A 97 -23.35 3.40 -1.83
C LEU A 97 -22.24 3.78 -0.87
N MET A 98 -21.65 2.81 -0.19
CA MET A 98 -20.43 3.04 0.59
C MET A 98 -19.36 2.06 0.11
N LEU A 99 -18.17 2.54 -0.19
CA LEU A 99 -17.01 1.70 -0.54
C LEU A 99 -15.88 1.97 0.45
N LEU A 100 -15.42 0.92 1.12
CA LEU A 100 -14.25 0.96 1.99
C LEU A 100 -13.11 0.14 1.35
N GLN A 101 -12.03 0.80 0.96
CA GLN A 101 -10.84 0.16 0.40
C GLN A 101 -9.70 0.19 1.43
N SER A 102 -8.97 -0.92 1.51
CA SER A 102 -7.75 -0.94 2.30
C SER A 102 -6.67 -1.86 1.73
N SER A 103 -5.44 -1.35 1.72
CA SER A 103 -4.27 -2.23 1.80
C SER A 103 -4.14 -2.74 3.24
N HIS A 104 -3.31 -3.74 3.48
CA HIS A 104 -3.11 -4.23 4.84
C HIS A 104 -1.65 -4.60 5.11
N VAL A 105 -1.28 -4.56 6.39
CA VAL A 105 0.04 -4.93 6.87
C VAL A 105 -0.08 -5.53 8.27
N GLY A 106 0.65 -6.61 8.52
CA GLY A 106 0.75 -7.21 9.84
C GLY A 106 1.61 -6.36 10.77
N HIS A 107 1.30 -6.37 12.05
CA HIS A 107 2.10 -5.74 13.08
C HIS A 107 2.23 -6.67 14.28
N ASP A 108 3.45 -6.85 14.77
CA ASP A 108 3.71 -7.53 16.03
C ASP A 108 3.85 -6.47 17.14
N PRO A 109 2.90 -6.37 18.07
CA PRO A 109 2.93 -5.36 19.13
C PRO A 109 4.05 -5.58 20.15
N ASP A 110 4.57 -6.81 20.28
CA ASP A 110 5.60 -7.13 21.27
C ASP A 110 6.98 -6.66 20.78
N THR A 111 7.26 -6.82 19.49
CA THR A 111 8.53 -6.42 18.86
C THR A 111 8.47 -5.04 18.21
N GLY A 112 7.28 -4.54 17.94
CA GLY A 112 7.05 -3.34 17.14
C GLY A 112 7.28 -3.56 15.64
N GLU A 113 7.44 -4.81 15.18
CA GLU A 113 7.76 -5.12 13.79
C GLU A 113 6.53 -4.96 12.88
N PHE A 114 6.73 -4.39 11.69
CA PHE A 114 5.72 -4.32 10.63
C PHE A 114 6.03 -5.32 9.52
N GLY A 115 4.97 -5.88 8.95
CA GLY A 115 5.04 -6.84 7.85
C GLY A 115 4.96 -8.30 8.29
N VAL A 116 4.82 -8.55 9.59
CA VAL A 116 4.72 -9.89 10.18
C VAL A 116 3.37 -10.07 10.85
N TYR A 117 2.86 -11.30 10.80
CA TYR A 117 1.60 -11.66 11.44
C TYR A 117 1.64 -13.10 11.93
N ARG A 118 1.20 -13.32 13.17
CA ARG A 118 1.17 -14.66 13.80
C ARG A 118 0.02 -15.51 13.26
N ARG A 119 0.33 -16.64 12.60
CA ARG A 119 -0.67 -17.53 11.96
C ARG A 119 -1.09 -18.65 12.91
N LEU A 120 -2.12 -18.40 13.74
CA LEU A 120 -2.58 -19.32 14.80
C LEU A 120 -2.94 -20.74 14.34
N HIS A 121 -3.37 -20.91 13.08
CA HIS A 121 -3.79 -22.20 12.54
C HIS A 121 -2.65 -23.02 11.91
N THR A 122 -1.39 -22.61 12.12
CA THR A 122 -0.21 -23.40 11.71
C THR A 122 0.34 -24.19 12.90
N GLU A 123 1.02 -25.31 12.64
CA GLU A 123 1.49 -26.25 13.68
C GLU A 123 2.25 -25.57 14.84
N ASN A 124 3.02 -24.51 14.53
CA ASN A 124 3.82 -23.77 15.50
C ASN A 124 3.37 -22.31 15.71
N ALA A 125 2.18 -21.95 15.22
CA ALA A 125 1.68 -20.57 15.23
C ALA A 125 2.72 -19.53 14.79
N HIS A 126 3.48 -19.84 13.73
CA HIS A 126 4.64 -19.05 13.33
C HIS A 126 4.25 -17.70 12.72
N ASN A 127 5.18 -16.74 12.80
CA ASN A 127 5.04 -15.44 12.14
C ASN A 127 5.35 -15.59 10.65
N SER A 128 4.48 -15.06 9.80
CA SER A 128 4.70 -14.98 8.36
C SER A 128 4.35 -13.61 7.81
N CYS A 129 4.71 -13.37 6.54
CA CYS A 129 4.50 -12.09 5.90
C CYS A 129 3.02 -11.71 5.80
N SER A 130 2.70 -10.46 6.15
CA SER A 130 1.37 -9.85 5.94
C SER A 130 1.54 -8.38 5.52
N CYS A 131 1.04 -7.94 4.35
CA CYS A 131 0.36 -8.68 3.29
C CYS A 131 1.27 -9.67 2.55
N GLY A 132 0.87 -10.94 2.44
CA GLY A 132 1.67 -11.97 1.74
C GLY A 132 1.92 -11.67 0.26
N LYS A 133 0.94 -11.10 -0.47
CA LYS A 133 1.12 -10.75 -1.89
C LYS A 133 2.05 -9.57 -2.10
N ILE A 134 1.95 -8.52 -1.27
CA ILE A 134 2.88 -7.39 -1.32
C ILE A 134 4.28 -7.89 -1.00
N GLY A 135 4.46 -8.69 0.05
CA GLY A 135 5.76 -9.27 0.40
C GLY A 135 6.37 -10.10 -0.72
N TYR A 136 5.57 -10.94 -1.38
CA TYR A 136 6.03 -11.70 -2.53
C TYR A 136 6.52 -10.81 -3.68
N ILE A 137 5.83 -9.70 -3.97
CA ILE A 137 6.28 -8.73 -4.97
C ILE A 137 7.61 -8.11 -4.54
N LEU A 138 7.69 -7.64 -3.29
CA LEU A 138 8.87 -6.93 -2.78
C LEU A 138 10.13 -7.79 -2.76
N GLU A 139 10.03 -9.11 -2.64
CA GLU A 139 11.19 -9.99 -2.53
C GLU A 139 12.14 -9.87 -3.75
N TRP A 140 11.57 -9.77 -4.96
CA TRP A 140 12.37 -9.59 -6.17
C TRP A 140 13.11 -8.24 -6.15
N TYR A 141 12.41 -7.15 -5.82
CA TYR A 141 13.01 -5.81 -5.75
C TYR A 141 14.05 -5.68 -4.65
N ARG A 142 13.82 -6.33 -3.50
CA ARG A 142 14.78 -6.39 -2.39
C ARG A 142 16.04 -7.16 -2.77
N THR A 143 15.91 -8.21 -3.57
CA THR A 143 17.06 -8.97 -4.08
C THR A 143 17.91 -8.11 -5.01
N GLU A 144 17.29 -7.42 -5.97
CA GLU A 144 17.99 -6.49 -6.87
C GLU A 144 18.64 -5.33 -6.10
N TYR A 145 17.95 -4.76 -5.11
CA TYR A 145 18.48 -3.71 -4.25
C TYR A 145 19.66 -4.17 -3.40
N ARG A 146 19.57 -5.36 -2.79
CA ARG A 146 20.66 -5.96 -2.01
C ARG A 146 21.91 -6.16 -2.88
N TYR A 147 21.73 -6.70 -4.08
CA TYR A 147 22.82 -6.85 -5.03
C TYR A 147 23.49 -5.50 -5.33
N ALA A 148 22.72 -4.45 -5.61
CA ALA A 148 23.26 -3.12 -5.87
C ALA A 148 24.00 -2.54 -4.67
N ARG A 149 23.48 -2.72 -3.45
CA ARG A 149 24.12 -2.25 -2.21
C ARG A 149 25.50 -2.87 -1.97
N GLU A 150 25.66 -4.14 -2.32
CA GLU A 150 26.90 -4.91 -2.14
C GLU A 150 27.92 -4.64 -3.27
N ASN A 151 27.44 -4.25 -4.45
CA ASN A 151 28.23 -4.16 -5.68
C ASN A 151 28.41 -2.74 -6.25
N VAL A 152 27.84 -1.73 -5.60
CA VAL A 152 28.29 -0.33 -5.71
C VAL A 152 29.19 -0.06 -4.51
N ARG A 153 30.49 0.17 -4.76
CA ARG A 153 31.51 0.24 -3.69
C ARG A 153 32.31 1.53 -3.78
N LEU A 154 32.79 2.01 -2.64
CA LEU A 154 33.65 3.18 -2.51
C LEU A 154 35.10 2.74 -2.34
N THR A 155 36.02 3.35 -3.10
CA THR A 155 37.47 3.07 -3.05
C THR A 155 38.28 4.30 -3.41
N ARG A 156 39.57 4.33 -3.11
CA ARG A 156 40.49 5.33 -3.67
C ARG A 156 41.29 4.75 -4.85
N PHE A 157 41.50 5.56 -5.87
CA PHE A 157 42.46 5.30 -6.95
C PHE A 157 43.39 6.51 -7.07
N ASP A 158 44.69 6.31 -6.91
CA ASP A 158 45.70 7.39 -6.84
C ASP A 158 45.32 8.54 -5.88
N GLY A 159 44.75 8.17 -4.73
CA GLY A 159 44.29 9.11 -3.71
C GLY A 159 42.95 9.80 -4.01
N GLN A 160 42.35 9.60 -5.18
CA GLN A 160 41.06 10.20 -5.55
C GLN A 160 39.88 9.32 -5.15
N PRO A 161 38.75 9.90 -4.66
CA PRO A 161 37.52 9.16 -4.41
C PRO A 161 36.91 8.57 -5.69
N VAL A 162 36.66 7.26 -5.66
CA VAL A 162 36.16 6.47 -6.78
C VAL A 162 34.97 5.63 -6.34
N VAL A 163 34.02 5.44 -7.25
CA VAL A 163 32.93 4.47 -7.14
C VAL A 163 33.24 3.30 -8.07
N LEU A 164 33.35 2.10 -7.50
CA LEU A 164 33.36 0.85 -8.25
C LEU A 164 31.93 0.42 -8.52
N VAL A 165 31.59 0.16 -9.78
CA VAL A 165 30.26 -0.29 -10.19
C VAL A 165 30.38 -1.58 -10.99
N ASP A 166 29.69 -2.63 -10.55
CA ASP A 166 29.64 -3.91 -11.26
C ASP A 166 29.05 -3.76 -12.68
N ASN A 167 29.59 -4.52 -13.62
CA ASN A 167 29.22 -4.53 -15.03
C ASN A 167 27.71 -4.75 -15.26
N LEU A 168 27.06 -5.56 -14.43
CA LEU A 168 25.63 -5.81 -14.51
C LEU A 168 24.80 -4.54 -14.29
N LEU A 169 25.24 -3.68 -13.36
CA LEU A 169 24.56 -2.43 -13.00
C LEU A 169 24.81 -1.31 -14.02
N LEU A 170 25.87 -1.43 -14.84
CA LEU A 170 26.17 -0.53 -15.96
C LEU A 170 25.52 -0.97 -17.28
N ASN A 171 24.95 -2.17 -17.34
CA ASN A 171 24.33 -2.68 -18.55
C ASN A 171 22.95 -2.03 -18.80
N THR A 172 22.92 -1.04 -19.70
CA THR A 172 21.72 -0.29 -20.08
C THR A 172 20.75 -1.08 -20.96
N GLU A 173 21.21 -2.15 -21.61
CA GLU A 173 20.40 -3.00 -22.51
C GLU A 173 19.46 -3.94 -21.76
N ARG A 174 19.61 -4.06 -20.44
CA ARG A 174 18.69 -4.85 -19.62
C ARG A 174 17.27 -4.27 -19.71
N THR A 175 16.29 -5.15 -19.81
CA THR A 175 14.88 -4.80 -19.90
C THR A 175 14.17 -4.81 -18.54
N GLN A 176 14.81 -5.38 -17.51
CA GLN A 176 14.31 -5.40 -16.13
C GLN A 176 15.47 -5.41 -15.13
N GLY A 177 15.19 -4.98 -13.89
CA GLY A 177 16.13 -4.96 -12.77
C GLY A 177 16.28 -3.55 -12.18
N LEU A 178 17.26 -3.40 -11.28
CA LEU A 178 17.66 -2.11 -10.73
C LEU A 178 18.66 -1.38 -11.65
N PHE A 179 18.41 -0.12 -11.95
CA PHE A 179 19.27 0.74 -12.76
C PHE A 179 19.75 1.93 -11.93
N LEU A 180 21.02 2.29 -12.06
CA LEU A 180 21.62 3.40 -11.34
C LEU A 180 21.37 4.73 -12.05
N ASN A 181 21.11 5.76 -11.28
CA ASN A 181 21.16 7.16 -11.72
C ASN A 181 22.61 7.64 -11.61
N LEU A 182 23.43 7.28 -12.60
CA LEU A 182 24.88 7.51 -12.58
C LEU A 182 25.27 8.98 -12.37
N GLU A 183 24.47 9.93 -12.87
CA GLU A 183 24.67 11.37 -12.67
C GLU A 183 24.77 11.79 -11.19
N ARG A 184 24.19 10.99 -10.29
CA ARG A 184 24.22 11.25 -8.84
C ARG A 184 25.41 10.57 -8.14
N LEU A 185 26.04 9.61 -8.79
CA LEU A 185 27.05 8.74 -8.20
C LEU A 185 28.45 9.04 -8.72
N VAL A 186 28.58 9.38 -10.01
CA VAL A 186 29.87 9.51 -10.68
C VAL A 186 29.99 10.83 -11.43
N GLN A 187 31.21 11.25 -11.75
CA GLN A 187 31.46 12.45 -12.54
C GLN A 187 31.08 12.23 -14.01
N HIS A 188 30.50 13.27 -14.62
CA HIS A 188 30.21 13.33 -16.05
C HIS A 188 31.00 14.47 -16.70
N ASP A 189 31.39 14.29 -17.95
CA ASP A 189 32.01 15.31 -18.78
C ASP A 189 30.98 16.36 -19.26
N ALA A 190 31.45 17.38 -19.97
CA ALA A 190 30.60 18.45 -20.52
C ALA A 190 29.54 17.97 -21.53
N THR A 191 29.65 16.74 -22.03
CA THR A 191 28.69 16.11 -22.94
C THR A 191 27.69 15.19 -22.22
N GLY A 192 27.79 15.09 -20.88
CA GLY A 192 26.95 14.23 -20.06
C GLY A 192 27.37 12.77 -20.06
N LYS A 193 28.58 12.43 -20.53
CA LYS A 193 29.12 11.06 -20.46
C LYS A 193 30.01 10.89 -19.25
N PHE A 194 29.88 9.80 -18.52
CA PHE A 194 30.88 9.43 -17.53
C PHE A 194 32.12 8.86 -18.21
N PHE A 195 33.27 8.96 -17.55
CA PHE A 195 34.52 8.38 -18.02
C PHE A 195 35.06 7.40 -16.98
N THR A 196 35.84 6.44 -17.48
CA THR A 196 36.42 5.36 -16.68
C THR A 196 37.86 5.68 -16.32
N LEU A 197 38.23 5.58 -15.05
CA LEU A 197 39.62 5.66 -14.61
C LEU A 197 40.34 4.32 -14.77
N ASN A 198 39.64 3.22 -14.48
CA ASN A 198 40.18 1.87 -14.62
C ASN A 198 39.06 0.85 -14.91
N THR A 199 39.41 -0.20 -15.63
CA THR A 199 38.50 -1.32 -15.93
C THR A 199 38.99 -2.56 -15.20
N LEU A 200 38.12 -3.18 -14.42
CA LEU A 200 38.36 -4.44 -13.73
C LEU A 200 37.64 -5.58 -14.47
N SER A 201 37.88 -6.82 -14.06
CA SER A 201 37.25 -8.00 -14.69
C SER A 201 35.72 -7.99 -14.60
N THR A 202 35.15 -7.45 -13.52
CA THR A 202 33.70 -7.44 -13.27
C THR A 202 33.12 -6.07 -12.97
N ALA A 203 33.94 -5.00 -12.97
CA ALA A 203 33.51 -3.68 -12.57
C ALA A 203 34.29 -2.57 -13.27
N TYR A 204 33.75 -1.35 -13.23
CA TYR A 204 34.41 -0.14 -13.66
C TYR A 204 34.73 0.76 -12.47
N ALA A 205 35.90 1.37 -12.48
CA ALA A 205 36.31 2.38 -11.52
C ALA A 205 36.03 3.77 -12.09
N LEU A 206 35.02 4.43 -11.52
CA LEU A 206 34.48 5.70 -11.99
C LEU A 206 34.75 6.80 -10.95
N PRO A 207 35.19 8.01 -11.34
CA PRO A 207 35.39 9.10 -10.39
C PRO A 207 34.07 9.43 -9.68
N ALA A 208 34.09 9.58 -8.35
CA ALA A 208 32.88 9.88 -7.59
C ALA A 208 32.38 11.31 -7.84
N ALA A 209 31.06 11.48 -7.98
CA ALA A 209 30.46 12.80 -8.14
C ALA A 209 30.71 13.68 -6.90
N ASP A 210 30.97 14.97 -7.10
CA ASP A 210 31.22 15.90 -5.99
C ASP A 210 30.06 15.94 -4.99
N ALA A 211 28.83 15.93 -5.49
CA ALA A 211 27.62 15.87 -4.65
C ALA A 211 27.52 14.57 -3.84
N LEU A 212 28.04 13.45 -4.35
CA LEU A 212 28.12 12.20 -3.59
C LEU A 212 29.16 12.31 -2.47
N ILE A 213 30.33 12.87 -2.78
CA ILE A 213 31.40 13.08 -1.80
C ILE A 213 30.92 14.02 -0.69
N GLU A 214 30.23 15.11 -1.04
CA GLU A 214 29.64 16.05 -0.08
C GLU A 214 28.61 15.36 0.80
N ARG A 215 27.71 14.57 0.21
CA ARG A 215 26.66 13.85 0.94
C ARG A 215 27.21 12.81 1.93
N LEU A 216 28.25 12.08 1.55
CA LEU A 216 28.78 10.98 2.37
C LEU A 216 29.96 11.40 3.26
N GLY A 217 30.58 12.54 2.97
CA GLY A 217 31.86 12.95 3.53
C GLY A 217 33.04 12.17 2.94
N VAL A 218 34.15 12.86 2.68
CA VAL A 218 35.35 12.26 2.08
C VAL A 218 35.93 11.08 2.89
N SER A 219 35.70 11.06 4.21
CA SER A 219 36.11 9.98 5.12
C SER A 219 35.36 8.67 4.89
N SER A 220 34.27 8.68 4.11
CA SER A 220 33.55 7.47 3.71
C SER A 220 34.31 6.58 2.74
N TRP A 221 35.37 7.11 2.11
CA TRP A 221 36.25 6.36 1.22
C TRP A 221 37.46 5.82 1.98
N PRO A 222 37.66 4.49 2.00
CA PRO A 222 38.78 3.90 2.72
C PRO A 222 40.10 4.19 2.01
N GLU A 223 41.18 4.31 2.79
CA GLU A 223 42.55 4.47 2.25
C GLU A 223 43.03 3.20 1.51
N HIS A 224 42.54 2.03 1.91
CA HIS A 224 42.88 0.74 1.32
C HIS A 224 41.64 -0.14 1.11
N GLY A 225 41.65 -0.91 0.03
CA GLY A 225 40.54 -1.79 -0.32
C GLY A 225 39.28 -1.01 -0.74
N SER A 226 38.12 -1.64 -0.61
CA SER A 226 36.85 -1.00 -0.93
C SER A 226 35.77 -1.36 0.09
N VAL A 227 34.84 -0.44 0.32
CA VAL A 227 33.68 -0.63 1.20
C VAL A 227 32.40 -0.50 0.40
N GLU A 228 31.38 -1.26 0.77
CA GLU A 228 30.06 -1.18 0.15
C GLU A 228 29.43 0.19 0.37
N LEU A 229 28.74 0.71 -0.63
CA LEU A 229 27.90 1.87 -0.44
C LEU A 229 26.76 1.52 0.55
N GLY A 230 26.23 0.29 0.46
CA GLY A 230 25.35 -0.27 1.48
C GLY A 230 24.07 0.54 1.68
N ASP A 231 23.64 0.75 2.92
CA ASP A 231 22.48 1.59 3.26
C ASP A 231 22.61 3.06 2.82
N ARG A 232 23.79 3.48 2.36
CA ARG A 232 24.02 4.85 1.85
C ARG A 232 23.62 5.01 0.38
N LEU A 233 23.21 3.94 -0.31
CA LEU A 233 22.60 4.01 -1.64
C LEU A 233 21.17 4.56 -1.48
N ALA A 234 21.00 5.84 -1.76
CA ALA A 234 19.74 6.55 -1.52
C ALA A 234 18.68 6.14 -2.54
N PRO A 235 17.37 6.23 -2.24
CA PRO A 235 16.32 5.88 -3.18
C PRO A 235 16.35 6.72 -4.47
N GLU A 236 16.92 7.92 -4.43
CA GLU A 236 17.12 8.76 -5.61
C GLU A 236 18.27 8.30 -6.51
N ASP A 237 19.17 7.44 -6.01
CA ASP A 237 20.36 6.98 -6.73
C ASP A 237 20.06 5.84 -7.72
N PHE A 238 18.83 5.32 -7.72
CA PHE A 238 18.42 4.22 -8.58
C PHE A 238 16.93 4.23 -8.93
N TYR A 239 16.56 3.42 -9.90
CA TYR A 239 15.17 3.14 -10.27
C TYR A 239 15.03 1.69 -10.73
N PHE A 240 13.80 1.21 -10.86
CA PHE A 240 13.53 -0.14 -11.38
C PHE A 240 12.87 -0.09 -12.75
N LYS A 241 13.22 -1.06 -13.60
CA LYS A 241 12.42 -1.45 -14.76
C LYS A 241 11.82 -2.82 -14.53
N ARG A 242 10.58 -3.00 -14.98
CA ARG A 242 9.83 -4.25 -14.86
C ARG A 242 9.06 -4.52 -16.14
N ILE A 243 9.03 -5.79 -16.55
CA ILE A 243 8.18 -6.27 -17.63
C ILE A 243 6.92 -6.87 -17.02
N PHE A 244 5.77 -6.43 -17.52
CA PHE A 244 4.46 -6.93 -17.15
C PHE A 244 3.92 -7.76 -18.31
N ALA A 245 3.62 -9.04 -18.09
CA ALA A 245 3.24 -9.98 -19.13
C ALA A 245 1.84 -10.59 -18.92
N ASN A 246 1.11 -10.18 -17.88
CA ASN A 246 -0.20 -10.75 -17.60
C ASN A 246 -1.28 -10.10 -18.48
N HIS A 247 -2.20 -10.94 -18.94
CA HIS A 247 -3.33 -10.53 -19.79
C HIS A 247 -4.46 -9.91 -18.95
N ASP A 248 -4.59 -10.29 -17.67
CA ASP A 248 -5.50 -9.62 -16.73
C ASP A 248 -4.83 -8.33 -16.23
N PRO A 249 -5.36 -7.14 -16.57
CA PRO A 249 -4.76 -5.86 -16.19
C PRO A 249 -4.69 -5.67 -14.68
N PHE A 250 -5.54 -6.36 -13.91
CA PHE A 250 -5.57 -6.25 -12.45
C PHE A 250 -4.54 -7.14 -11.75
N GLN A 251 -3.97 -8.15 -12.41
CA GLN A 251 -2.95 -9.00 -11.79
C GLN A 251 -1.65 -8.25 -11.52
N ASP A 252 -1.29 -7.35 -12.45
CA ASP A 252 -0.09 -6.53 -12.35
C ASP A 252 -0.36 -5.16 -11.71
N GLN A 253 -1.64 -4.78 -11.50
CA GLN A 253 -2.01 -3.45 -11.00
C GLN A 253 -1.33 -3.12 -9.66
N LEU A 254 -1.27 -4.09 -8.74
CA LEU A 254 -0.61 -3.90 -7.45
C LEU A 254 0.88 -3.56 -7.60
N GLU A 255 1.61 -4.30 -8.43
CA GLU A 255 3.01 -4.05 -8.69
C GLU A 255 3.23 -2.73 -9.46
N ARG A 256 2.35 -2.40 -10.42
CA ARG A 256 2.35 -1.13 -11.16
C ARG A 256 2.17 0.07 -10.23
N ASN A 257 1.29 -0.02 -9.23
CA ASN A 257 1.09 1.03 -8.23
C ASN A 257 2.38 1.33 -7.45
N MET A 258 3.21 0.31 -7.22
CA MET A 258 4.41 0.40 -6.39
C MET A 258 5.70 0.63 -7.20
N LEU A 259 5.72 0.40 -8.51
CA LEU A 259 6.94 0.39 -9.32
C LEU A 259 7.73 1.71 -9.24
N ALA A 260 7.06 2.84 -9.46
CA ALA A 260 7.72 4.15 -9.41
C ALA A 260 8.29 4.49 -8.01
N PRO A 261 7.52 4.34 -6.91
CA PRO A 261 8.04 4.57 -5.55
C PRO A 261 8.87 3.41 -4.98
N MET A 262 9.11 2.33 -5.74
CA MET A 262 9.79 1.14 -5.26
C MET A 262 11.18 1.41 -4.63
N PRO A 263 12.02 2.34 -5.14
CA PRO A 263 13.27 2.70 -4.47
C PRO A 263 13.07 3.11 -3.02
N TRP A 264 12.10 3.99 -2.74
CA TRP A 264 11.76 4.42 -1.38
C TRP A 264 11.15 3.30 -0.54
N ILE A 265 10.41 2.39 -1.17
CA ILE A 265 9.84 1.21 -0.47
C ILE A 265 10.96 0.29 0.02
N VAL A 266 11.88 -0.12 -0.84
CA VAL A 266 12.92 -1.09 -0.48
C VAL A 266 14.01 -0.51 0.42
N SER A 267 14.21 0.81 0.40
CA SER A 267 15.14 1.51 1.29
C SER A 267 14.52 1.96 2.62
N ALA A 268 13.20 1.80 2.81
CA ALA A 268 12.52 2.23 4.04
C ALA A 268 12.83 1.30 5.23
N LYS A 269 12.73 1.85 6.45
CA LYS A 269 12.83 1.08 7.70
C LYS A 269 11.79 -0.05 7.78
N HIS A 270 10.58 0.22 7.31
CA HIS A 270 9.47 -0.75 7.27
C HIS A 270 8.92 -0.86 5.83
N PRO A 271 9.57 -1.65 4.94
CA PRO A 271 9.20 -1.69 3.53
C PRO A 271 7.77 -2.15 3.28
N LEU A 272 7.27 -3.13 4.05
CA LEU A 272 5.90 -3.64 3.87
C LEU A 272 4.83 -2.61 4.25
N LEU A 273 5.03 -1.87 5.35
CA LEU A 273 4.16 -0.76 5.72
C LEU A 273 4.22 0.33 4.64
N THR A 274 5.42 0.71 4.19
CA THR A 274 5.61 1.74 3.15
C THR A 274 4.91 1.34 1.85
N ALA A 275 5.02 0.07 1.44
CA ALA A 275 4.33 -0.47 0.28
C ALA A 275 2.80 -0.43 0.43
N ALA A 276 2.28 -0.78 1.61
CA ALA A 276 0.84 -0.69 1.90
C ALA A 276 0.34 0.77 1.84
N CYS A 277 1.11 1.74 2.35
CA CYS A 277 0.81 3.17 2.22
C CYS A 277 0.76 3.61 0.76
N VAL A 278 1.80 3.28 -0.02
CA VAL A 278 1.90 3.59 -1.45
C VAL A 278 0.71 3.03 -2.22
N ASN A 279 0.37 1.76 -2.00
CA ASN A 279 -0.72 1.13 -2.73
C ASN A 279 -2.06 1.76 -2.37
N THR A 280 -2.29 2.09 -1.09
CA THR A 280 -3.50 2.78 -0.63
C THR A 280 -3.67 4.13 -1.34
N GLN A 281 -2.61 4.93 -1.38
CA GLN A 281 -2.61 6.22 -2.06
C GLN A 281 -2.89 6.08 -3.57
N ALA A 282 -2.20 5.16 -4.25
CA ALA A 282 -2.40 4.90 -5.68
C ALA A 282 -3.82 4.40 -5.99
N GLU A 283 -4.34 3.49 -5.16
CA GLU A 283 -5.69 2.95 -5.31
C GLU A 283 -6.76 3.98 -5.00
N PHE A 284 -6.54 4.89 -4.06
CA PHE A 284 -7.43 6.02 -3.86
C PHE A 284 -7.52 6.86 -5.14
N ASP A 285 -6.38 7.32 -5.66
CA ASP A 285 -6.30 8.14 -6.89
C ASP A 285 -6.99 7.45 -8.09
N ARG A 286 -6.70 6.16 -8.29
CA ARG A 286 -7.29 5.37 -9.38
C ARG A 286 -8.80 5.16 -9.19
N THR A 287 -9.22 4.83 -7.97
CA THR A 287 -10.61 4.46 -7.67
C THR A 287 -11.52 5.66 -7.70
N TYR A 288 -11.17 6.76 -7.04
CA TYR A 288 -12.04 7.95 -7.01
C TYR A 288 -12.27 8.47 -8.44
N ARG A 289 -11.23 8.48 -9.30
CA ARG A 289 -11.37 8.88 -10.71
C ARG A 289 -12.33 7.95 -11.44
N SER A 290 -12.18 6.64 -11.27
CA SER A 290 -13.06 5.68 -11.92
C SER A 290 -14.52 5.79 -11.45
N LEU A 291 -14.76 6.11 -10.17
CA LEU A 291 -16.08 6.35 -9.62
C LEU A 291 -16.68 7.66 -10.14
N ALA A 292 -15.91 8.75 -10.13
CA ALA A 292 -16.36 10.07 -10.55
C ALA A 292 -16.76 10.15 -12.03
N HIS A 293 -16.22 9.26 -12.87
CA HIS A 293 -16.55 9.16 -14.30
C HIS A 293 -17.54 8.04 -14.61
N ASN A 294 -18.00 7.27 -13.61
CA ASN A 294 -18.92 6.17 -13.86
C ASN A 294 -20.37 6.67 -13.88
N PRO A 295 -21.12 6.52 -14.99
CA PRO A 295 -22.50 6.99 -15.09
C PRO A 295 -23.44 6.38 -14.04
N ALA A 296 -23.16 5.16 -13.57
CA ALA A 296 -23.98 4.48 -12.57
C ALA A 296 -23.94 5.18 -11.19
N MET A 297 -23.00 6.10 -10.98
CA MET A 297 -22.87 6.88 -9.73
C MET A 297 -23.65 8.20 -9.76
N HIS A 298 -24.07 8.70 -10.92
CA HIS A 298 -24.51 10.10 -11.08
C HIS A 298 -25.66 10.50 -10.15
N ASP A 299 -26.70 9.67 -10.02
CA ASP A 299 -27.92 9.98 -9.27
C ASP A 299 -27.97 9.31 -7.88
N LYS A 300 -26.83 8.93 -7.32
CA LYS A 300 -26.72 8.22 -6.05
C LYS A 300 -25.88 8.99 -5.05
N ASN A 301 -26.14 8.79 -3.76
CA ASN A 301 -25.15 9.17 -2.75
C ASN A 301 -24.08 8.07 -2.69
N MET A 302 -22.82 8.47 -2.72
CA MET A 302 -21.68 7.57 -2.68
C MET A 302 -20.58 8.13 -1.78
N LEU A 303 -20.17 7.33 -0.81
CA LEU A 303 -19.01 7.59 0.05
C LEU A 303 -17.94 6.54 -0.20
N PHE A 304 -16.78 6.97 -0.68
CA PHE A 304 -15.60 6.13 -0.83
C PHE A 304 -14.54 6.52 0.19
N ILE A 305 -14.07 5.58 1.00
CA ILE A 305 -12.98 5.77 1.95
C ILE A 305 -11.85 4.81 1.63
N SER A 306 -10.62 5.31 1.66
CA SER A 306 -9.40 4.52 1.53
C SER A 306 -8.54 4.67 2.79
N GLY A 307 -7.80 3.62 3.13
CA GLY A 307 -6.87 3.61 4.27
C GLY A 307 -6.09 2.31 4.35
N ILE A 308 -5.47 2.06 5.50
CA ILE A 308 -4.67 0.85 5.75
C ILE A 308 -5.25 0.07 6.92
N ASN A 309 -5.37 -1.24 6.75
CA ASN A 309 -5.61 -2.17 7.84
C ASN A 309 -4.29 -2.57 8.49
N ILE A 310 -4.17 -2.31 9.79
CA ILE A 310 -3.08 -2.81 10.64
C ILE A 310 -3.60 -4.07 11.34
N ASP A 311 -3.09 -5.22 10.93
CA ASP A 311 -3.48 -6.51 11.49
C ASP A 311 -2.55 -6.84 12.66
N LEU A 312 -3.05 -6.67 13.88
CA LEU A 312 -2.27 -6.94 15.07
C LEU A 312 -2.14 -8.45 15.25
N SER A 313 -0.90 -8.90 15.41
CA SER A 313 -0.58 -10.31 15.65
C SER A 313 -1.35 -10.81 16.87
N PRO A 314 -2.17 -11.86 16.71
CA PRO A 314 -3.00 -12.35 17.79
C PRO A 314 -2.15 -13.08 18.85
N THR A 315 -2.65 -13.06 20.09
CA THR A 315 -2.16 -13.91 21.17
C THR A 315 -2.94 -15.22 21.22
N ASP A 316 -2.41 -16.23 21.93
CA ASP A 316 -3.06 -17.55 22.07
C ASP A 316 -4.45 -17.49 22.76
N GLN A 317 -4.79 -16.36 23.37
CA GLN A 317 -6.06 -16.12 24.05
C GLN A 317 -7.09 -15.42 23.16
N SER A 318 -6.70 -14.97 21.96
CA SER A 318 -7.56 -14.20 21.07
C SER A 318 -8.30 -15.11 20.09
N HIS A 319 -9.63 -15.20 20.21
CA HIS A 319 -10.45 -15.96 19.27
C HIS A 319 -10.48 -15.36 17.86
N PHE A 320 -10.36 -14.03 17.77
CA PHE A 320 -10.32 -13.29 16.51
C PHE A 320 -9.20 -12.24 16.58
N PRO A 321 -8.49 -11.99 15.46
CA PRO A 321 -7.45 -10.98 15.43
C PRO A 321 -8.04 -9.57 15.54
N LEU A 322 -7.26 -8.69 16.15
CA LEU A 322 -7.59 -7.27 16.22
C LEU A 322 -7.03 -6.56 14.99
N THR A 323 -7.92 -6.00 14.18
CA THR A 323 -7.54 -5.11 13.07
C THR A 323 -7.90 -3.68 13.41
N GLN A 324 -6.98 -2.77 13.16
CA GLN A 324 -7.20 -1.33 13.24
C GLN A 324 -7.17 -0.72 11.83
N PHE A 325 -7.95 0.33 11.61
CA PHE A 325 -7.99 1.08 10.36
C PHE A 325 -7.31 2.43 10.54
N VAL A 326 -6.38 2.76 9.66
CA VAL A 326 -5.81 4.11 9.55
C VAL A 326 -6.39 4.75 8.29
N PRO A 327 -7.31 5.73 8.43
CA PRO A 327 -7.88 6.43 7.27
C PRO A 327 -6.78 7.18 6.50
N TRP A 328 -6.89 7.21 5.17
CA TRP A 328 -6.05 8.02 4.29
C TRP A 328 -6.82 9.22 3.75
N ALA A 329 -7.92 8.96 3.03
CA ALA A 329 -8.71 9.99 2.38
C ALA A 329 -10.11 9.47 2.07
N ALA A 330 -11.05 10.38 1.83
CA ALA A 330 -12.39 10.07 1.39
C ALA A 330 -12.81 10.87 0.16
N TYR A 331 -13.66 10.28 -0.66
CA TYR A 331 -14.36 10.92 -1.76
C TYR A 331 -15.86 10.80 -1.52
N LEU A 332 -16.55 11.94 -1.55
CA LEU A 332 -17.99 12.06 -1.42
C LEU A 332 -18.58 12.51 -2.75
N HIS A 333 -19.63 11.84 -3.20
CA HIS A 333 -20.49 12.25 -4.30
C HIS A 333 -21.94 12.13 -3.83
N LEU A 334 -22.72 13.20 -3.85
CA LEU A 334 -24.12 13.20 -3.48
C LEU A 334 -25.01 13.28 -4.73
N ALA A 335 -26.24 12.79 -4.60
CA ALA A 335 -27.21 12.77 -5.70
C ALA A 335 -27.61 14.18 -6.19
N ASP A 336 -27.37 15.22 -5.40
CA ASP A 336 -27.58 16.63 -5.79
C ASP A 336 -26.42 17.20 -6.64
N GLY A 337 -25.40 16.39 -6.92
CA GLY A 337 -24.21 16.78 -7.67
C GLY A 337 -23.05 17.28 -6.81
N THR A 338 -23.23 17.40 -5.48
CA THR A 338 -22.14 17.78 -4.56
C THR A 338 -21.02 16.75 -4.62
N ARG A 339 -19.78 17.22 -4.75
CA ARG A 339 -18.58 16.40 -4.74
C ARG A 339 -17.53 16.99 -3.82
N GLN A 340 -16.92 16.16 -2.98
CA GLN A 340 -15.89 16.58 -2.05
C GLN A 340 -14.81 15.51 -1.91
N ILE A 341 -13.56 15.95 -1.76
CA ILE A 341 -12.46 15.10 -1.28
C ILE A 341 -12.16 15.57 0.14
N LEU A 342 -12.04 14.63 1.07
CA LEU A 342 -11.55 14.89 2.42
C LEU A 342 -10.15 14.28 2.52
N GLU A 343 -9.18 15.12 2.82
CA GLU A 343 -7.83 14.67 3.14
C GLU A 343 -7.80 14.03 4.54
N GLN A 344 -6.69 13.39 4.89
CA GLN A 344 -6.57 12.56 6.10
C GLN A 344 -7.08 13.25 7.37
N ASP A 345 -6.67 14.50 7.59
CA ASP A 345 -6.95 15.25 8.82
C ASP A 345 -8.44 15.60 8.94
N GLU A 346 -9.04 16.07 7.85
CA GLU A 346 -10.45 16.39 7.77
C GLU A 346 -11.32 15.14 7.96
N LEU A 347 -10.89 14.01 7.40
CA LEU A 347 -11.55 12.72 7.57
C LEU A 347 -11.49 12.23 9.02
N LEU A 348 -10.33 12.32 9.65
CA LEU A 348 -10.14 11.95 11.06
C LEU A 348 -11.00 12.81 11.98
N GLU A 349 -11.01 14.12 11.78
CA GLU A 349 -11.85 15.05 12.54
C GLU A 349 -13.34 14.74 12.35
N THR A 350 -13.74 14.48 11.09
CA THR A 350 -15.12 14.12 10.74
C THR A 350 -15.55 12.84 11.47
N LEU A 351 -14.74 11.78 11.44
CA LEU A 351 -15.03 10.52 12.13
C LEU A 351 -14.97 10.66 13.65
N ALA A 352 -14.07 11.50 14.18
CA ALA A 352 -13.97 11.78 15.61
C ALA A 352 -15.28 12.40 16.14
N GLY A 353 -15.89 13.31 15.36
CA GLY A 353 -17.17 13.95 15.69
C GLY A 353 -18.40 13.05 15.62
N MET A 354 -18.32 11.83 15.07
CA MET A 354 -19.45 10.90 14.99
C MET A 354 -19.60 10.05 16.25
N SER A 355 -20.84 9.68 16.59
CA SER A 355 -21.09 8.71 17.66
C SER A 355 -20.55 7.33 17.29
N ALA A 356 -20.01 6.62 18.28
CA ALA A 356 -19.63 5.20 18.17
C ALA A 356 -20.80 4.26 18.49
N ASP A 357 -21.94 4.79 18.94
CA ASP A 357 -23.16 4.02 19.15
C ASP A 357 -23.96 3.94 17.85
N ASN A 358 -24.39 2.74 17.48
CA ASN A 358 -25.26 2.50 16.33
C ASN A 358 -26.46 1.67 16.81
N PRO A 359 -27.64 2.30 17.03
CA PRO A 359 -28.84 1.59 17.47
C PRO A 359 -29.44 0.69 16.38
N ASP A 360 -29.07 0.89 15.12
CA ASP A 360 -29.57 0.16 13.95
C ASP A 360 -28.74 -1.13 13.66
N GLN A 361 -27.73 -1.44 14.49
CA GLN A 361 -26.88 -2.62 14.30
C GLN A 361 -27.66 -3.93 14.44
N ILE A 362 -27.36 -4.90 13.56
CA ILE A 362 -27.99 -6.22 13.62
C ILE A 362 -27.33 -7.12 14.66
N ARG A 363 -28.13 -8.04 15.21
CA ARG A 363 -27.68 -9.13 16.07
C ARG A 363 -27.61 -10.42 15.23
N PHE A 364 -26.39 -10.85 14.91
CA PHE A 364 -26.20 -12.03 14.05
C PHE A 364 -26.84 -13.29 14.60
N ASP A 365 -26.73 -13.56 15.91
CA ASP A 365 -27.33 -14.75 16.52
C ASP A 365 -28.85 -14.80 16.33
N GLU A 366 -29.53 -13.67 16.53
CA GLU A 366 -30.98 -13.55 16.31
C GLU A 366 -31.34 -13.75 14.84
N SER A 367 -30.53 -13.19 13.93
CA SER A 367 -30.73 -13.32 12.48
C SER A 367 -30.55 -14.77 12.01
N ILE A 368 -29.52 -15.47 12.52
CA ILE A 368 -29.27 -16.89 12.25
C ILE A 368 -30.40 -17.75 12.80
N GLU A 369 -30.89 -17.45 13.99
CA GLU A 369 -32.02 -18.16 14.59
C GLU A 369 -33.29 -17.99 13.74
N ILE A 370 -33.60 -16.78 13.27
CA ILE A 370 -34.72 -16.54 12.35
C ILE A 370 -34.55 -17.36 11.07
N MET A 371 -33.37 -17.34 10.44
CA MET A 371 -33.07 -18.10 9.21
C MET A 371 -33.25 -19.61 9.40
N SER A 372 -32.87 -20.14 10.56
CA SER A 372 -32.98 -21.59 10.87
C SER A 372 -34.42 -22.09 10.92
N ARG A 373 -35.38 -21.18 11.15
CA ARG A 373 -36.82 -21.47 11.25
C ARG A 373 -37.55 -21.33 9.91
N VAL A 374 -36.91 -20.78 8.87
CA VAL A 374 -37.51 -20.60 7.54
C VAL A 374 -37.69 -21.98 6.87
N PRO A 375 -38.90 -22.36 6.44
CA PRO A 375 -39.12 -23.63 5.76
C PRO A 375 -38.24 -23.76 4.51
N LYS A 376 -37.67 -24.94 4.29
CA LYS A 376 -36.86 -25.22 3.10
C LYS A 376 -37.71 -25.04 1.84
N VAL A 377 -37.33 -24.07 1.00
CA VAL A 377 -37.92 -23.87 -0.32
C VAL A 377 -37.43 -24.97 -1.25
N ARG A 378 -38.35 -25.68 -1.92
CA ARG A 378 -38.01 -26.61 -3.00
C ARG A 378 -37.73 -25.80 -4.26
N ILE A 379 -36.50 -25.86 -4.76
CA ILE A 379 -36.13 -25.28 -6.04
C ILE A 379 -36.58 -26.26 -7.13
N GLN A 380 -37.49 -25.82 -8.00
CA GLN A 380 -37.88 -26.52 -9.21
C GLN A 380 -37.19 -25.84 -10.41
N LEU A 381 -36.71 -26.63 -11.35
CA LEU A 381 -36.02 -26.17 -12.56
C LEU A 381 -36.98 -26.11 -13.74
#